data_AF-A0A932B1Z5-F1
#
_entry.id   AF-A0A932B1Z5-F1
#
_cell.length_a   1.000
_cell.length_b   1.000
_cell.length_c   1.000
_cell.angle_alpha   90.00
_cell.angle_beta   90.00
_cell.angle_gamma   90.00
#
_symmetry.space_group_name_H-M   'P 1'
#
loop_
_entity.id
_entity.type
_entity.pdbx_description
1 polymer ?
#
loop_
_entity_poly.entity_id
_entity_poly.type
_entity_poly.pdbx_seq_one_letter_code
_entity_poly.pdbx_strand_id
1 'polypeptide(L)'
;MDMSARLRTSLAVRYACLGHDLGKGTTPPDVLPRHLGHEGRSAQLLKQVNERLRVPVECRELADVVAREHGNVHRSDSLNAAAVLRLLERCDAFRKPQRFREILQACECDARGRLGLQDDPYPQAERLSLALDLALAVPTADVSAAAQQRGLRGEAIGQAVAQARVEALERGGF
;
A
#
# COMPACT_ATOMS: atom_id res chain seq x y z
N MET A 1 -1.41 -11.84 -13.90
CA MET A 1 -1.00 -11.08 -15.12
C MET A 1 -2.17 -10.78 -16.03
N ASP A 2 -3.01 -11.75 -16.38
CA ASP A 2 -4.15 -11.53 -17.27
C ASP A 2 -5.12 -10.46 -16.79
N MET A 3 -5.39 -10.40 -15.48
CA MET A 3 -6.25 -9.35 -14.91
C MET A 3 -5.66 -7.94 -15.14
N SER A 4 -4.36 -7.76 -14.94
CA SER A 4 -3.68 -6.49 -15.20
C SER A 4 -3.76 -6.06 -16.68
N ALA A 5 -3.88 -7.03 -17.59
CA ALA A 5 -4.13 -6.78 -19.01
C ALA A 5 -5.60 -6.42 -19.29
N ARG A 6 -6.55 -7.17 -18.72
CA ARG A 6 -7.99 -6.91 -18.81
C ARG A 6 -8.34 -5.49 -18.30
N LEU A 7 -7.77 -5.09 -17.18
CA LEU A 7 -7.94 -3.76 -16.58
C LEU A 7 -7.08 -2.66 -17.22
N ARG A 8 -6.32 -2.97 -18.29
CA ARG A 8 -5.49 -2.02 -19.05
C ARG A 8 -4.56 -1.18 -18.18
N THR A 9 -3.99 -1.81 -17.16
CA THR A 9 -3.13 -1.15 -16.17
C THR A 9 -1.80 -0.67 -16.76
N SER A 10 -1.14 0.27 -16.07
CA SER A 10 0.16 0.83 -16.46
C SER A 10 1.27 -0.22 -16.45
N LEU A 11 2.41 0.06 -17.10
CA LEU A 11 3.56 -0.84 -17.08
C LEU A 11 4.06 -1.07 -15.64
N ALA A 12 4.05 -0.03 -14.80
CA ALA A 12 4.44 -0.13 -13.40
C ALA A 12 3.54 -1.13 -12.65
N VAL A 13 2.22 -1.04 -12.81
CA VAL A 13 1.26 -1.93 -12.15
C VAL A 13 1.45 -3.38 -12.61
N ARG A 14 1.65 -3.61 -13.90
CA ARG A 14 1.93 -4.95 -14.45
C ARG A 14 3.22 -5.54 -13.90
N TYR A 15 4.27 -4.71 -13.80
CA TYR A 15 5.54 -5.13 -13.24
C TYR A 15 5.41 -5.46 -11.74
N ALA A 16 4.65 -4.66 -10.98
CA ALA A 16 4.34 -4.95 -9.59
C ALA A 16 3.55 -6.26 -9.42
N CYS A 17 2.55 -6.52 -10.28
CA CYS A 17 1.83 -7.79 -10.30
C CYS A 17 2.76 -8.99 -10.53
N LEU A 18 3.75 -8.85 -11.41
CA LEU A 18 4.73 -9.90 -11.67
C LEU A 18 5.67 -10.13 -10.47
N GLY A 19 6.05 -9.05 -9.78
CA GLY A 19 7.11 -9.05 -8.78
C GLY A 19 6.70 -9.25 -7.33
N HIS A 20 5.43 -9.00 -6.98
CA HIS A 20 5.01 -8.92 -5.57
C HIS A 20 5.24 -10.21 -4.77
N ASP A 21 5.17 -11.36 -5.43
CA ASP A 21 5.18 -12.69 -4.81
C ASP A 21 6.45 -13.52 -5.07
N LEU A 22 7.52 -12.90 -5.60
CA LEU A 22 8.78 -13.61 -5.90
C LEU A 22 9.34 -14.40 -4.71
N GLY A 23 9.15 -13.90 -3.48
CA GLY A 23 9.57 -14.53 -2.24
C GLY A 23 8.86 -15.84 -1.90
N LYS A 24 7.73 -16.16 -2.57
CA LYS A 24 7.08 -17.47 -2.44
C LYS A 24 7.96 -18.58 -3.01
N GLY A 25 8.66 -18.32 -4.11
CA GLY A 25 9.55 -19.28 -4.78
C GLY A 25 10.75 -19.74 -3.95
N THR A 26 11.10 -19.00 -2.89
CA THR A 26 12.18 -19.34 -1.94
C THR A 26 11.66 -19.72 -0.56
N THR A 27 10.39 -20.09 -0.45
CA THR A 27 9.79 -20.51 0.83
C THR A 27 10.37 -21.86 1.29
N PRO A 28 10.90 -21.96 2.52
CA PRO A 28 11.35 -23.24 3.06
C PRO A 28 10.22 -24.29 3.12
N PRO A 29 10.50 -25.59 2.90
CA PRO A 29 9.48 -26.64 2.90
C PRO A 29 8.65 -26.71 4.19
N ASP A 30 9.25 -26.47 5.34
CA ASP A 30 8.60 -26.47 6.67
C ASP A 30 7.65 -25.28 6.89
N VAL A 31 7.71 -24.26 6.02
CA VAL A 31 6.85 -23.07 6.04
C VAL A 31 5.69 -23.18 5.03
N LEU A 32 5.73 -24.18 4.14
CA LEU A 32 4.64 -24.42 3.19
C LEU A 32 3.38 -24.93 3.90
N PRO A 33 2.18 -24.61 3.40
CA PRO A 33 1.87 -23.73 2.25
C PRO A 33 1.68 -22.25 2.65
N ARG A 34 2.08 -21.85 3.86
CA ARG A 34 1.73 -20.54 4.42
C ARG A 34 2.57 -19.40 3.85
N HIS A 35 3.76 -19.70 3.34
CA HIS A 35 4.69 -18.70 2.78
C HIS A 35 5.01 -17.54 3.75
N LEU A 36 5.11 -17.82 5.05
CA LEU A 36 5.41 -16.79 6.05
C LEU A 36 6.68 -16.01 5.68
N GLY A 37 6.60 -14.68 5.77
CA GLY A 37 7.69 -13.76 5.47
C GLY A 37 8.02 -13.59 3.99
N HIS A 38 7.21 -14.10 3.05
CA HIS A 38 7.49 -13.96 1.62
C HIS A 38 7.53 -12.50 1.16
N GLU A 39 6.75 -11.60 1.74
CA GLU A 39 6.73 -10.16 1.39
C GLU A 39 8.13 -9.52 1.49
N GLY A 40 8.82 -9.76 2.62
CA GLY A 40 10.18 -9.28 2.83
C GLY A 40 11.18 -9.93 1.86
N ARG A 41 11.04 -11.23 1.59
CA ARG A 41 11.87 -11.93 0.60
C ARG A 41 11.62 -11.43 -0.82
N SER A 42 10.37 -11.17 -1.20
CA SER A 42 10.00 -10.59 -2.51
C SER A 42 10.69 -9.26 -2.71
N ALA A 43 10.65 -8.36 -1.72
CA ALA A 43 11.32 -7.06 -1.79
C ALA A 43 12.86 -7.20 -1.94
N GLN A 44 13.49 -8.17 -1.28
CA GLN A 44 14.92 -8.43 -1.43
C GLN A 44 15.27 -8.97 -2.82
N LEU A 45 14.53 -9.96 -3.32
CA LEU A 45 14.73 -10.54 -4.65
C LEU A 45 14.49 -9.51 -5.76
N LEU A 46 13.48 -8.66 -5.59
CA LEU A 46 13.17 -7.58 -6.53
C LEU A 46 14.36 -6.66 -6.76
N LYS A 47 15.18 -6.36 -5.74
CA LYS A 47 16.38 -5.51 -5.93
C LYS A 47 17.32 -6.07 -6.98
N GLN A 48 17.59 -7.38 -6.93
CA GLN A 48 18.49 -8.06 -7.87
C GLN A 48 17.89 -8.10 -9.28
N VAL A 49 16.59 -8.38 -9.39
CA VAL A 49 15.87 -8.36 -10.68
C VAL A 49 15.90 -6.96 -11.29
N ASN A 50 15.60 -5.93 -10.50
CA ASN A 50 15.57 -4.55 -10.92
C ASN A 50 16.93 -4.06 -11.44
N GLU A 51 18.01 -4.41 -10.75
CA GLU A 51 19.37 -4.08 -11.14
C GLU A 51 19.77 -4.77 -12.44
N ARG A 52 19.57 -6.10 -12.52
CA ARG A 52 19.94 -6.90 -13.69
C ARG A 52 19.19 -6.46 -14.96
N LEU A 53 17.91 -6.14 -14.84
CA LEU A 53 17.06 -5.76 -15.97
C LEU A 53 17.02 -4.24 -16.22
N ARG A 54 17.71 -3.44 -15.40
CA ARG A 54 17.70 -1.96 -15.47
C ARG A 54 16.28 -1.40 -15.51
N VAL A 55 15.44 -1.89 -14.60
CA VAL A 55 14.01 -1.57 -14.57
C VAL A 55 13.80 -0.07 -14.33
N PRO A 56 12.86 0.59 -15.04
CA PRO A 56 12.52 2.00 -14.83
C PRO A 56 12.18 2.31 -13.37
N VAL A 57 12.58 3.50 -12.90
CA VAL A 57 12.45 3.92 -11.49
C VAL A 57 11.04 3.76 -10.96
N GLU A 58 10.04 4.18 -11.74
CA GLU A 58 8.63 4.11 -11.37
C GLU A 58 8.16 2.65 -11.17
N CYS A 59 8.53 1.74 -12.07
CA CYS A 59 8.18 0.33 -11.99
C CYS A 59 8.81 -0.34 -10.76
N ARG A 60 10.11 -0.10 -10.52
CA ARG A 60 10.81 -0.69 -9.37
C ARG A 60 10.29 -0.15 -8.05
N GLU A 61 9.97 1.14 -7.95
CA GLU A 61 9.43 1.73 -6.71
C GLU A 61 8.04 1.19 -6.39
N LEU A 62 7.16 1.08 -7.40
CA LEU A 62 5.82 0.55 -7.20
C LEU A 62 5.88 -0.93 -6.80
N ALA A 63 6.64 -1.76 -7.53
CA ALA A 63 6.77 -3.19 -7.25
C ALA A 63 7.34 -3.45 -5.85
N ASP A 64 8.32 -2.65 -5.42
CA ASP A 64 8.96 -2.78 -4.12
C ASP A 64 7.98 -2.49 -2.97
N VAL A 65 7.08 -1.52 -3.11
CA VAL A 65 6.01 -1.27 -2.12
C VAL A 65 4.95 -2.36 -2.15
N VAL A 66 4.45 -2.76 -3.33
CA VAL A 66 3.44 -3.82 -3.45
C VAL A 66 3.97 -5.14 -2.86
N ALA A 67 5.22 -5.50 -3.12
CA ALA A 67 5.84 -6.70 -2.55
C ALA A 67 5.81 -6.72 -1.01
N ARG A 68 6.02 -5.57 -0.36
CA ARG A 68 6.02 -5.47 1.11
C ARG A 68 4.63 -5.38 1.73
N GLU A 69 3.68 -4.78 1.04
CA GLU A 69 2.44 -4.32 1.67
C GLU A 69 1.17 -4.94 1.08
N HIS A 70 1.22 -5.70 -0.02
CA HIS A 70 0.01 -6.27 -0.64
C HIS A 70 -0.80 -7.12 0.35
N GLY A 71 -0.16 -7.91 1.22
CA GLY A 71 -0.86 -8.67 2.26
C GLY A 71 -1.59 -7.77 3.26
N ASN A 72 -1.02 -6.61 3.61
CA ASN A 72 -1.67 -5.61 4.46
C ASN A 72 -2.85 -4.91 3.77
N VAL A 73 -2.76 -4.70 2.45
CA VAL A 73 -3.89 -4.19 1.64
C VAL A 73 -5.03 -5.21 1.62
N HIS A 74 -4.74 -6.48 1.32
CA HIS A 74 -5.74 -7.56 1.27
C HIS A 74 -6.51 -7.74 2.58
N ARG A 75 -5.81 -7.67 3.72
CA ARG A 75 -6.40 -7.83 5.06
C ARG A 75 -6.92 -6.53 5.68
N SER A 76 -7.00 -5.45 4.89
CA SER A 76 -7.23 -4.10 5.41
C SER A 76 -8.55 -3.94 6.16
N ASP A 77 -9.57 -4.75 5.89
CA ASP A 77 -10.85 -4.75 6.60
C ASP A 77 -10.71 -5.01 8.12
N SER A 78 -9.64 -5.72 8.52
CA SER A 78 -9.34 -5.97 9.93
C SER A 78 -8.58 -4.83 10.63
N LEU A 79 -8.20 -3.78 9.90
CA LEU A 79 -7.37 -2.68 10.39
C LEU A 79 -8.24 -1.50 10.83
N ASN A 80 -8.01 -1.03 12.05
CA ASN A 80 -8.58 0.23 12.55
C ASN A 80 -7.94 1.46 11.86
N ALA A 81 -8.54 2.65 12.07
CA ALA A 81 -8.09 3.90 11.47
C ALA A 81 -6.60 4.19 11.71
N ALA A 82 -6.10 3.98 12.94
CA ALA A 82 -4.68 4.16 13.26
C ALA A 82 -3.76 3.19 12.51
N ALA A 83 -4.17 1.92 12.34
CA ALA A 83 -3.41 0.93 11.59
C ALA A 83 -3.41 1.23 10.09
N VAL A 84 -4.51 1.75 9.55
CA VAL A 84 -4.59 2.17 8.15
C VAL A 84 -3.80 3.44 7.89
N LEU A 85 -3.80 4.40 8.81
CA LEU A 85 -2.90 5.55 8.72
C LEU A 85 -1.44 5.10 8.60
N ARG A 86 -1.00 4.16 9.44
CA ARG A 86 0.36 3.59 9.35
C ARG A 86 0.62 2.85 8.03
N LEU A 87 -0.39 2.20 7.44
CA LEU A 87 -0.27 1.60 6.11
C LEU A 87 -0.08 2.67 5.02
N LEU A 88 -0.89 3.74 5.05
CA LEU A 88 -0.75 4.88 4.13
C LEU A 88 0.64 5.52 4.22
N GLU A 89 1.19 5.65 5.43
CA GLU A 89 2.54 6.16 5.67
C GLU A 89 3.63 5.25 5.09
N ARG A 90 3.58 3.93 5.34
CA ARG A 90 4.55 2.97 4.77
C ARG A 90 4.49 2.91 3.25
N CYS A 91 3.33 3.17 2.66
CA CYS A 91 3.16 3.31 1.21
C CYS A 91 3.58 4.69 0.66
N ASP A 92 3.91 5.64 1.55
CA ASP A 92 4.25 7.03 1.20
C ASP A 92 3.11 7.71 0.40
N ALA A 93 1.87 7.38 0.78
CA ALA A 93 0.65 7.75 0.07
C ALA A 93 0.36 9.26 0.13
N PHE A 94 0.78 9.96 1.19
CA PHE A 94 0.56 11.41 1.31
C PHE A 94 1.37 12.24 0.32
N ARG A 95 2.59 11.78 0.02
CA ARG A 95 3.47 12.45 -0.94
C ARG A 95 3.21 11.98 -2.38
N LYS A 96 2.81 10.72 -2.54
CA LYS A 96 2.54 10.10 -3.85
C LYS A 96 1.16 9.43 -3.89
N PRO A 97 0.06 10.21 -3.79
CA PRO A 97 -1.30 9.65 -3.71
C PRO A 97 -1.69 8.86 -4.95
N GLN A 98 -1.24 9.29 -6.13
CA GLN A 98 -1.51 8.55 -7.36
C GLN A 98 -0.80 7.19 -7.39
N ARG A 99 0.43 7.09 -6.87
CA ARG A 99 1.14 5.81 -6.73
C ARG A 99 0.40 4.89 -5.76
N PHE A 100 -0.22 5.43 -4.71
CA PHE A 100 -1.04 4.60 -3.82
C PHE A 100 -2.25 4.00 -4.53
N ARG A 101 -2.93 4.76 -5.40
CA ARG A 101 -4.01 4.21 -6.24
C ARG A 101 -3.51 3.11 -7.18
N GLU A 102 -2.29 3.23 -7.72
CA GLU A 102 -1.65 2.15 -8.48
C GLU A 102 -1.31 0.92 -7.63
N ILE A 103 -0.91 1.09 -6.36
CA ILE A 103 -0.72 -0.03 -5.42
C ILE A 103 -2.04 -0.80 -5.26
N LEU A 104 -3.15 -0.09 -5.05
CA LEU A 104 -4.48 -0.69 -4.92
C LEU A 104 -4.88 -1.43 -6.20
N GLN A 105 -4.63 -0.85 -7.37
CA GLN A 105 -4.88 -1.49 -8.67
C GLN A 105 -4.05 -2.78 -8.85
N ALA A 106 -2.79 -2.79 -8.41
CA ALA A 106 -1.96 -4.00 -8.44
C ALA A 106 -2.52 -5.09 -7.51
N CYS A 107 -2.98 -4.73 -6.31
CA CYS A 107 -3.57 -5.67 -5.37
C CYS A 107 -4.92 -6.23 -5.87
N GLU A 108 -5.74 -5.39 -6.52
CA GLU A 108 -6.97 -5.85 -7.20
C GLU A 108 -6.64 -6.89 -8.27
N CYS A 109 -5.60 -6.64 -9.08
CA CYS A 109 -5.14 -7.57 -10.10
C CYS A 109 -4.64 -8.90 -9.53
N ASP A 110 -4.00 -8.89 -8.36
CA ASP A 110 -3.59 -10.11 -7.65
C ASP A 110 -4.83 -10.89 -7.16
N ALA A 111 -5.73 -10.23 -6.43
CA ALA A 111 -6.93 -10.86 -5.88
C ALA A 111 -7.80 -11.49 -6.98
N ARG A 112 -8.17 -10.70 -7.99
CA ARG A 112 -9.02 -11.14 -9.11
C ARG A 112 -8.26 -11.92 -10.18
N GLY A 113 -6.94 -12.05 -10.05
CA GLY A 113 -6.12 -12.89 -10.92
C GLY A 113 -6.21 -14.38 -10.60
N ARG A 114 -6.79 -14.73 -9.44
CA ARG A 114 -6.96 -16.12 -8.99
C ARG A 114 -8.13 -16.79 -9.73
N LEU A 115 -7.97 -18.08 -10.02
CA LEU A 115 -8.98 -18.85 -10.74
C LEU A 115 -10.31 -18.81 -10.00
N GLY A 116 -11.37 -18.36 -10.70
CA GLY A 116 -12.73 -18.29 -10.17
C GLY A 116 -13.09 -16.97 -9.49
N LEU A 117 -12.13 -16.04 -9.30
CA LEU A 117 -12.36 -14.75 -8.62
C LEU A 117 -12.33 -13.55 -9.59
N GLN A 118 -12.38 -13.78 -10.90
CA GLN A 118 -12.10 -12.75 -11.91
C GLN A 118 -13.12 -11.61 -11.91
N ASP A 119 -14.34 -11.90 -11.48
CA ASP A 119 -15.44 -10.93 -11.44
C ASP A 119 -15.83 -10.57 -9.99
N ASP A 120 -15.09 -11.06 -9.00
CA ASP A 120 -15.31 -10.71 -7.60
C ASP A 120 -14.99 -9.22 -7.36
N PRO A 121 -15.76 -8.54 -6.50
CA PRO A 121 -15.42 -7.19 -6.07
C PRO A 121 -14.16 -7.20 -5.20
N TYR A 122 -13.42 -6.10 -5.23
CA TYR A 122 -12.26 -5.87 -4.38
C TYR A 122 -12.46 -4.60 -3.52
N PRO A 123 -13.32 -4.66 -2.49
CA PRO A 123 -13.75 -3.49 -1.71
C PRO A 123 -12.61 -2.78 -0.97
N GLN A 124 -11.50 -3.48 -0.73
CA GLN A 124 -10.30 -2.94 -0.10
C GLN A 124 -9.75 -1.72 -0.86
N ALA A 125 -9.87 -1.70 -2.19
CA ALA A 125 -9.42 -0.56 -3.00
C ALA A 125 -10.26 0.70 -2.75
N GLU A 126 -11.58 0.57 -2.72
CA GLU A 126 -12.48 1.70 -2.44
C GLU A 126 -12.30 2.20 -1.01
N ARG A 127 -12.28 1.28 -0.05
CA ARG A 127 -12.10 1.58 1.37
C ARG A 127 -10.80 2.34 1.65
N LEU A 128 -9.67 1.88 1.11
CA LEU A 128 -8.38 2.53 1.32
C LEU A 128 -8.23 3.83 0.52
N SER A 129 -8.91 3.96 -0.62
CA SER A 129 -8.97 5.22 -1.37
C SER A 129 -9.72 6.30 -0.56
N LEU A 130 -10.86 5.94 0.04
CA LEU A 130 -11.59 6.83 0.95
C LEU A 130 -10.72 7.26 2.13
N ALA A 131 -10.01 6.32 2.75
CA ALA A 131 -9.09 6.62 3.85
C ALA A 131 -8.00 7.62 3.44
N LEU A 132 -7.39 7.44 2.27
CA LEU A 132 -6.41 8.37 1.74
C LEU A 132 -7.01 9.77 1.54
N ASP A 133 -8.17 9.84 0.90
CA ASP A 133 -8.83 11.13 0.61
C ASP A 133 -9.21 11.87 1.90
N LEU A 134 -9.74 11.17 2.92
CA LEU A 134 -10.02 11.75 4.24
C LEU A 134 -8.76 12.26 4.95
N ALA A 135 -7.66 11.50 4.92
CA ALA A 135 -6.41 11.91 5.55
C ALA A 135 -5.70 13.06 4.79
N LEU A 136 -5.89 13.18 3.48
CA LEU A 136 -5.41 14.31 2.67
C LEU A 136 -6.22 15.58 2.89
N ALA A 137 -7.50 15.46 3.20
CA ALA A 137 -8.38 16.60 3.47
C ALA A 137 -8.08 17.29 4.81
N VAL A 138 -7.28 16.69 5.69
CA VAL A 138 -6.88 17.31 6.97
C VAL A 138 -6.05 18.58 6.72
N PRO A 139 -6.44 19.74 7.30
CA PRO A 139 -5.69 20.98 7.18
C PRO A 139 -4.43 20.94 8.06
N THR A 140 -3.42 20.19 7.62
CA THR A 140 -2.21 19.91 8.41
C THR A 140 -1.44 21.17 8.83
N ALA A 141 -1.52 22.25 8.06
CA ALA A 141 -0.94 23.55 8.40
C ALA A 141 -1.60 24.15 9.66
N ASP A 142 -2.94 24.15 9.72
CA ASP A 142 -3.69 24.68 10.85
C ASP A 142 -3.49 23.83 12.10
N VAL A 143 -3.50 22.50 11.94
CA VAL A 143 -3.19 21.55 13.03
C VAL A 143 -1.77 21.80 13.57
N SER A 144 -0.80 22.01 12.69
CA SER A 144 0.58 22.29 13.07
C SER A 144 0.72 23.64 13.78
N ALA A 145 0.05 24.68 13.28
CA ALA A 145 0.06 26.01 13.89
C ALA A 145 -0.56 25.99 15.29
N ALA A 146 -1.70 25.31 15.45
CA ALA A 146 -2.35 25.13 16.75
C ALA A 146 -1.48 24.32 17.72
N ALA A 147 -0.80 23.27 17.24
CA ALA A 147 0.15 22.49 18.04
C ALA A 147 1.33 23.36 18.52
N GLN A 148 1.88 24.20 17.65
CA GLN A 148 2.97 25.14 18.00
C GLN A 148 2.53 26.17 19.04
N GLN A 149 1.32 26.74 18.91
CA GLN A 149 0.76 27.67 19.90
C GLN A 149 0.59 27.02 21.28
N ARG A 150 0.33 25.71 21.32
CA ARG A 150 0.31 24.90 22.54
C ARG A 150 1.70 24.53 23.07
N GLY A 151 2.76 25.00 22.42
CA GLY A 151 4.15 24.76 22.81
C GLY A 151 4.75 23.45 22.31
N LEU A 152 4.05 22.69 21.46
CA LEU A 152 4.57 21.44 20.88
C LEU A 152 5.65 21.73 19.84
N ARG A 153 6.63 20.83 19.70
CA ARG A 153 7.76 20.96 18.78
C ARG A 153 8.15 19.62 18.16
N GLY A 154 8.77 19.68 16.98
CA GLY A 154 9.36 18.53 16.31
C GLY A 154 8.38 17.38 16.14
N GLU A 155 8.76 16.19 16.61
CA GLU A 155 7.96 14.96 16.52
C GLU A 155 6.55 15.11 17.11
N ALA A 156 6.38 15.88 18.19
CA ALA A 156 5.07 16.08 18.81
C ALA A 156 4.07 16.79 17.88
N ILE A 157 4.55 17.62 16.95
CA ILE A 157 3.70 18.21 15.90
C ILE A 157 3.30 17.13 14.89
N GLY A 158 4.24 16.27 14.49
CA GLY A 158 3.96 15.13 13.61
C GLY A 158 2.91 14.18 14.20
N GLN A 159 3.00 13.90 15.51
CA GLN A 159 2.01 13.10 16.24
C GLN A 159 0.64 13.78 16.28
N ALA A 160 0.58 15.10 16.46
CA ALA A 160 -0.68 15.84 16.41
C ALA A 160 -1.34 15.79 15.01
N VAL A 161 -0.54 15.91 13.95
CA VAL A 161 -1.03 15.75 12.56
C VAL A 161 -1.52 14.33 12.29
N ALA A 162 -0.77 13.31 12.75
CA ALA A 162 -1.18 11.92 12.63
C ALA A 162 -2.51 11.67 13.36
N GLN A 163 -2.64 12.15 14.61
CA GLN A 163 -3.87 12.03 15.39
C GLN A 163 -5.06 12.69 14.68
N ALA A 164 -4.88 13.91 14.14
CA ALA A 164 -5.93 14.59 13.39
C ALA A 164 -6.39 13.80 12.15
N ARG A 165 -5.47 13.07 11.48
CA ARG A 165 -5.81 12.15 10.38
C ARG A 165 -6.57 10.93 10.85
N VAL A 166 -6.16 10.29 11.95
CA VAL A 166 -6.92 9.16 12.54
C VAL A 166 -8.35 9.57 12.82
N GLU A 167 -8.55 10.71 13.49
CA GLU A 167 -9.89 11.20 13.80
C GLU A 167 -10.70 11.55 12.54
N ALA A 168 -10.05 12.02 11.47
CA ALA A 168 -10.72 12.28 10.20
C ALA A 168 -11.22 10.98 9.54
N LEU A 169 -10.44 9.90 9.62
CA LEU A 169 -10.87 8.57 9.16
C LEU A 169 -12.08 8.10 9.97
N GLU A 170 -12.01 8.16 11.31
CA GLU A 170 -13.09 7.72 12.19
C GLU A 170 -14.39 8.50 11.96
N ARG A 171 -14.33 9.83 11.86
CA ARG A 171 -15.50 10.67 11.56
C ARG A 171 -16.05 10.43 10.15
N GLY A 172 -15.18 10.09 9.21
CA GLY A 172 -15.54 9.82 7.82
C GLY A 172 -16.16 8.44 7.58
N GLY A 173 -16.37 7.64 8.63
CA GLY A 173 -16.99 6.32 8.52
C GLY A 173 -16.07 5.25 7.92
N PHE A 174 -14.77 5.39 8.13
CA PHE A 174 -13.77 4.38 7.79
C PHE A 174 -13.81 3.14 8.71
#